data_AF-A0A7Z2S5A5-F1
#
_entry.id   AF-A0A7Z2S5A5-F1
#
_cell.length_a   1.000
_cell.length_b   1.000
_cell.length_c   1.000
_cell.angle_alpha   90.00
_cell.angle_beta   90.00
_cell.angle_gamma   90.00
#
_symmetry.space_group_name_H-M   'P 1'
#
loop_
_entity.id
_entity.type
_entity.pdbx_description
1 polymer ?
#
loop_
_entity_poly.entity_id
_entity_poly.type
_entity_poly.pdbx_seq_one_letter_code
_entity_poly.pdbx_strand_id
1 'polypeptide(L)'
;MHDDRQLQRSGSARRGPFRHCGGGSADRHGFLLSARPGAGRIGDASRCARSDQQRRGLYQFIDQSWLGIVHRHGAAHGLGWAAAAITEGPGGRFNVADPALRRAILDLRRDPRTAALMAAEHAADNKAELEARFGRNMGSADLYMAHFLGLGGARRFIAALDSDPGQPAARMFPAAAAANRNVFFAPDGRARSVAEIHGRFAERLERGARLAGAAKRCRTLPPPRHPHSRRRLPSRARKPTGAPRLMICWRAGERRTICCAPGPKPRGSPI
;
A
#
# COMPACT_ATOMS: atom_id res chain seq x y z
N MET A 1 -64.10 -4.49 -4.77
CA MET A 1 -64.38 -4.91 -3.39
C MET A 1 -63.91 -6.35 -3.22
N HIS A 2 -62.76 -6.55 -2.58
CA HIS A 2 -62.44 -7.75 -1.80
C HIS A 2 -61.50 -7.27 -0.70
N ASP A 3 -61.79 -7.70 0.53
CA ASP A 3 -61.13 -7.28 1.76
C ASP A 3 -60.23 -8.42 2.20
N ASP A 4 -58.99 -8.14 2.59
CA ASP A 4 -58.09 -9.16 3.11
C ASP A 4 -57.26 -8.57 4.26
N ARG A 5 -57.63 -8.98 5.47
CA ARG A 5 -57.15 -8.43 6.73
C ARG A 5 -56.77 -9.57 7.66
N GLN A 6 -55.67 -9.36 8.38
CA GLN A 6 -55.18 -10.15 9.53
C GLN A 6 -54.53 -11.50 9.24
N LEU A 7 -53.21 -11.55 9.44
CA LEU A 7 -52.67 -12.32 10.57
C LEU A 7 -51.30 -11.79 11.02
N GLN A 8 -51.28 -11.18 12.20
CA GLN A 8 -50.05 -10.91 12.95
C GLN A 8 -49.60 -12.19 13.67
N ARG A 9 -48.28 -12.41 13.80
CA ARG A 9 -47.70 -12.88 15.07
C ARG A 9 -46.18 -12.72 15.14
N SER A 10 -45.73 -12.24 16.29
CA SER A 10 -44.34 -11.88 16.62
C SER A 10 -43.49 -13.09 17.00
N GLY A 11 -42.19 -13.08 16.66
CA GLY A 11 -41.25 -14.15 17.02
C GLY A 11 -39.82 -13.64 17.21
N SER A 12 -39.32 -13.69 18.44
CA SER A 12 -37.98 -13.19 18.83
C SER A 12 -36.82 -13.97 18.19
N ALA A 13 -35.95 -13.30 17.45
CA ALA A 13 -34.71 -13.87 16.91
C ALA A 13 -33.57 -13.81 17.94
N ARG A 14 -33.27 -14.92 18.62
CA ARG A 14 -32.08 -15.06 19.46
C ARG A 14 -30.83 -15.34 18.60
N ARG A 15 -29.72 -14.67 18.91
CA ARG A 15 -28.41 -14.92 18.28
C ARG A 15 -27.80 -16.23 18.78
N GLY A 16 -27.28 -17.03 17.85
CA GLY A 16 -26.39 -18.18 18.11
C GLY A 16 -25.33 -18.27 16.99
N PRO A 17 -24.05 -18.58 17.29
CA PRO A 17 -22.97 -18.40 16.32
C PRO A 17 -22.71 -19.67 15.50
N PHE A 18 -23.09 -19.68 14.21
CA PHE A 18 -22.63 -20.71 13.28
C PHE A 18 -21.63 -20.16 12.26
N ARG A 19 -20.46 -20.81 12.25
CA ARG A 19 -19.40 -20.64 11.25
C ARG A 19 -19.85 -21.28 9.93
N HIS A 20 -19.98 -20.51 8.87
CA HIS A 20 -19.50 -20.89 7.52
C HIS A 20 -19.50 -19.68 6.58
N CYS A 21 -18.31 -19.27 6.15
CA CYS A 21 -18.14 -18.62 4.85
C CYS A 21 -17.18 -19.49 4.05
N GLY A 22 -17.74 -20.31 3.16
CA GLY A 22 -16.98 -21.04 2.14
C GLY A 22 -16.36 -20.08 1.13
N GLY A 23 -15.46 -20.60 0.29
CA GLY A 23 -14.66 -19.78 -0.61
C GLY A 23 -15.47 -19.03 -1.68
N GLY A 24 -15.17 -17.75 -1.85
CA GLY A 24 -15.60 -16.92 -2.97
C GLY A 24 -14.59 -15.81 -3.24
N SER A 25 -14.10 -15.72 -4.48
CA SER A 25 -13.25 -14.63 -5.00
C SER A 25 -11.93 -14.33 -4.24
N ALA A 26 -11.01 -15.28 -4.17
CA ALA A 26 -9.68 -15.10 -3.56
C ALA A 26 -8.58 -14.51 -4.50
N ASP A 27 -8.88 -14.27 -5.79
CA ASP A 27 -7.89 -13.91 -6.83
C ASP A 27 -7.94 -12.45 -7.33
N ARG A 28 -8.71 -11.56 -6.68
CA ARG A 28 -8.72 -10.13 -7.03
C ARG A 28 -7.85 -9.31 -6.07
N HIS A 29 -7.01 -8.45 -6.67
CA HIS A 29 -6.17 -7.41 -6.04
C HIS A 29 -4.89 -7.88 -5.31
N GLY A 30 -3.98 -8.49 -6.07
CA GLY A 30 -2.64 -8.90 -5.64
C GLY A 30 -1.47 -8.02 -6.08
N PHE A 31 -1.66 -6.75 -6.47
CA PHE A 31 -0.53 -5.87 -6.85
C PHE A 31 -0.77 -4.35 -6.70
N LEU A 32 -0.67 -3.82 -5.49
CA LEU A 32 -0.41 -2.38 -5.23
C LEU A 32 0.21 -2.18 -3.85
N LEU A 33 1.54 -2.27 -3.71
CA LEU A 33 2.25 -1.76 -2.51
C LEU A 33 3.74 -1.56 -2.78
N SER A 34 4.19 -0.31 -2.69
CA SER A 34 5.58 0.07 -2.37
C SER A 34 5.60 1.48 -1.79
N ALA A 35 5.05 1.63 -0.59
CA ALA A 35 5.36 2.78 0.25
C ALA A 35 6.83 2.69 0.68
N ARG A 36 7.66 3.68 0.34
CA ARG A 36 9.05 3.76 0.80
C ARG A 36 9.07 4.41 2.19
N PRO A 37 9.63 3.75 3.23
CA PRO A 37 9.97 4.43 4.47
C PRO A 37 11.15 5.38 4.21
N GLY A 38 10.94 6.69 4.36
CA GLY A 38 12.01 7.67 4.38
C GLY A 38 12.69 7.68 5.74
N ALA A 39 13.96 7.29 5.81
CA ALA A 39 14.74 7.36 7.05
C ALA A 39 15.18 8.82 7.31
N GLY A 40 14.37 9.58 8.06
CA GLY A 40 14.72 10.90 8.58
C GLY A 40 15.21 10.83 10.03
N ARG A 41 16.42 11.34 10.31
CA ARG A 41 16.94 11.45 11.68
C ARG A 41 16.20 12.54 12.45
N ILE A 42 16.15 12.37 13.77
CA ILE A 42 15.44 13.28 14.70
C ILE A 42 16.25 14.58 14.84
N GLY A 43 15.61 15.73 14.61
CA GLY A 43 16.22 17.06 14.77
C GLY A 43 15.19 18.18 14.59
N ASP A 44 15.05 19.00 15.62
CA ASP A 44 14.30 20.26 15.76
C ASP A 44 12.90 20.42 15.15
N ALA A 45 11.92 20.38 16.05
CA ALA A 45 10.53 20.72 15.79
C ALA A 45 10.31 22.25 15.79
N SER A 46 10.50 22.91 14.64
CA SER A 46 9.86 24.20 14.34
C SER A 46 9.76 24.47 12.84
N ARG A 47 8.53 24.65 12.34
CA ARG A 47 8.21 25.08 10.95
C ARG A 47 8.81 24.24 9.82
N CYS A 48 8.58 22.92 9.84
CA CYS A 48 8.34 22.20 8.59
C CYS A 48 6.83 22.18 8.31
N ALA A 49 6.40 22.84 7.24
CA ALA A 49 5.07 22.57 6.68
C ALA A 49 4.97 21.06 6.45
N ARG A 50 3.96 20.38 7.04
CA ARG A 50 3.80 18.91 6.96
C ARG A 50 4.15 18.46 5.56
N SER A 51 5.12 17.55 5.45
CA SER A 51 5.80 17.31 4.17
C SER A 51 4.76 17.03 3.09
N ASP A 52 5.04 17.43 1.86
CA ASP A 52 4.04 17.40 0.79
C ASP A 52 3.48 15.98 0.55
N GLN A 53 4.33 14.98 0.84
CA GLN A 53 4.02 13.56 1.00
C GLN A 53 2.95 13.30 2.09
N GLN A 54 3.21 13.76 3.32
CA GLN A 54 2.35 13.62 4.49
C GLN A 54 1.00 14.37 4.36
N ARG A 55 0.94 15.39 3.48
CA ARG A 55 -0.32 16.03 3.08
C ARG A 55 -1.13 15.16 2.10
N ARG A 56 -0.50 14.49 1.12
CA ARG A 56 -1.16 13.64 0.12
C ARG A 56 -1.52 12.23 0.58
N GLY A 57 -0.96 11.77 1.71
CA GLY A 57 -1.26 10.45 2.26
C GLY A 57 -0.53 9.30 1.56
N LEU A 58 -0.75 8.06 2.01
CA LEU A 58 0.09 6.90 1.70
C LEU A 58 0.23 6.61 0.18
N TYR A 59 -0.82 6.92 -0.59
CA TYR A 59 -0.90 6.68 -2.04
C TYR A 59 -0.77 7.96 -2.88
N GLN A 60 -0.32 9.08 -2.29
CA GLN A 60 0.00 10.32 -2.99
C GLN A 60 -1.16 10.95 -3.78
N PHE A 61 -2.41 10.74 -3.35
CA PHE A 61 -3.58 11.27 -4.03
C PHE A 61 -3.62 12.80 -4.04
N ILE A 62 -3.72 13.39 -5.23
CA ILE A 62 -4.10 14.80 -5.40
C ILE A 62 -5.58 15.00 -5.05
N ASP A 63 -5.93 16.21 -4.60
CA ASP A 63 -7.26 16.53 -4.06
C ASP A 63 -8.41 16.14 -5.00
N GLN A 64 -8.33 16.46 -6.30
CA GLN A 64 -9.42 16.16 -7.25
C GLN A 64 -9.62 14.66 -7.48
N SER A 65 -8.54 13.89 -7.67
CA SER A 65 -8.63 12.43 -7.79
C SER A 65 -9.21 11.81 -6.51
N TRP A 66 -8.77 12.28 -5.33
CA TRP A 66 -9.30 11.81 -4.05
C TRP A 66 -10.81 12.02 -3.94
N LEU A 67 -11.28 13.24 -4.20
CA LEU A 67 -12.71 13.57 -4.14
C LEU A 67 -13.50 12.75 -5.17
N GLY A 68 -13.02 12.58 -6.40
CA GLY A 68 -13.70 11.75 -7.40
C GLY A 68 -13.84 10.27 -7.00
N ILE A 69 -12.79 9.67 -6.43
CA ILE A 69 -12.84 8.27 -5.99
C ILE A 69 -13.78 8.12 -4.78
N VAL A 70 -13.70 9.03 -3.79
CA VAL A 70 -14.60 8.99 -2.62
C VAL A 70 -16.05 9.27 -3.01
N HIS A 71 -16.31 10.13 -3.99
CA HIS A 71 -17.66 10.36 -4.52
C HIS A 71 -18.25 9.10 -5.14
N ARG A 72 -17.50 8.43 -6.04
CA ARG A 72 -17.98 7.23 -6.75
C ARG A 72 -18.09 5.99 -5.84
N HIS A 73 -17.08 5.77 -4.99
CA HIS A 73 -16.89 4.49 -4.29
C HIS A 73 -17.02 4.58 -2.77
N GLY A 74 -16.96 5.77 -2.18
CA GLY A 74 -16.93 5.95 -0.73
C GLY A 74 -18.13 5.32 -0.02
N ALA A 75 -19.33 5.41 -0.61
CA ALA A 75 -20.54 4.82 -0.05
C ALA A 75 -20.43 3.30 0.15
N ALA A 76 -19.86 2.56 -0.81
CA ALA A 76 -19.66 1.10 -0.72
C ALA A 76 -18.69 0.70 0.41
N HIS A 77 -17.82 1.61 0.84
CA HIS A 77 -16.82 1.39 1.89
C HIS A 77 -17.18 2.07 3.22
N GLY A 78 -18.45 2.43 3.43
CA GLY A 78 -18.95 3.03 4.68
C GLY A 78 -18.71 4.54 4.82
N LEU A 79 -18.25 5.21 3.76
CA LEU A 79 -18.01 6.65 3.69
C LEU A 79 -19.15 7.38 2.97
N GLY A 80 -20.40 6.90 3.11
CA GLY A 80 -21.58 7.47 2.44
C GLY A 80 -21.78 8.96 2.73
N TRP A 81 -21.48 9.39 3.97
CA TRP A 81 -21.50 10.80 4.37
C TRP A 81 -20.51 11.65 3.57
N ALA A 82 -19.34 11.10 3.22
CA ALA A 82 -18.31 11.80 2.46
C ALA A 82 -18.67 11.81 0.97
N ALA A 83 -19.14 10.67 0.44
CA ALA A 83 -19.55 10.53 -0.96
C ALA A 83 -20.70 11.49 -1.32
N ALA A 84 -21.73 11.56 -0.47
CA ALA A 84 -22.90 12.42 -0.66
C ALA A 84 -22.60 13.92 -0.46
N ALA A 85 -21.56 14.26 0.29
CA ALA A 85 -21.12 15.65 0.47
C ALA A 85 -20.28 16.19 -0.70
N ILE A 86 -19.84 15.33 -1.61
CA ILE A 86 -19.10 15.70 -2.81
C ILE A 86 -20.08 15.84 -3.97
N THR A 87 -19.98 16.95 -4.69
CA THR A 87 -20.72 17.20 -5.94
C THR A 87 -19.77 17.24 -7.13
N GLU A 88 -20.21 16.69 -8.26
CA GLU A 88 -19.52 16.86 -9.54
C GLU A 88 -20.07 18.10 -10.26
N GLY A 89 -19.21 19.09 -10.46
CA GLY A 89 -19.53 20.33 -11.17
C GLY A 89 -19.18 20.28 -12.67
N PRO A 90 -19.51 21.34 -13.42
CA PRO A 90 -19.21 21.44 -14.85
C PRO A 90 -17.74 21.15 -15.17
N GLY A 91 -17.51 20.31 -16.19
CA GLY A 91 -16.17 19.85 -16.59
C GLY A 91 -15.58 18.76 -15.69
N GLY A 92 -16.40 18.02 -14.92
CA GLY A 92 -15.96 16.86 -14.13
C GLY A 92 -15.10 17.21 -12.91
N ARG A 93 -15.29 18.41 -12.35
CA ARG A 93 -14.55 18.86 -11.15
C ARG A 93 -15.34 18.56 -9.89
N PHE A 94 -14.72 17.89 -8.95
CA PHE A 94 -15.34 17.52 -7.67
C PHE A 94 -15.18 18.65 -6.65
N ASN A 95 -16.29 19.02 -6.01
CA ASN A 95 -16.36 20.07 -5.00
C ASN A 95 -17.06 19.57 -3.73
N VAL A 96 -16.82 20.26 -2.61
CA VAL A 96 -17.55 20.06 -1.34
C VAL A 96 -17.87 21.46 -0.82
N ALA A 97 -19.15 21.75 -0.56
CA ALA A 97 -19.61 23.10 -0.26
C ALA A 97 -19.08 23.63 1.09
N ASP A 98 -19.11 22.81 2.14
CA ASP A 98 -18.55 23.16 3.45
C ASP A 98 -17.01 22.97 3.46
N PRO A 99 -16.21 24.03 3.73
CA PRO A 99 -14.75 23.92 3.84
C PRO A 99 -14.27 22.99 4.96
N ALA A 100 -15.01 22.87 6.07
CA ALA A 100 -14.66 21.99 7.18
C ALA A 100 -14.87 20.52 6.79
N LEU A 101 -16.03 20.20 6.20
CA LEU A 101 -16.31 18.88 5.64
C LEU A 101 -15.33 18.53 4.50
N ARG A 102 -15.00 19.48 3.62
CA ARG A 102 -13.96 19.29 2.58
C ARG A 102 -12.62 18.89 3.19
N ARG A 103 -12.23 19.53 4.31
CA ARG A 103 -11.00 19.16 5.04
C ARG A 103 -11.10 17.76 5.63
N ALA A 104 -12.20 17.41 6.30
CA ALA A 104 -12.40 16.09 6.87
C ALA A 104 -12.31 14.98 5.80
N ILE A 105 -12.96 15.18 4.65
CA ILE A 105 -12.94 14.24 3.51
C ILE A 105 -11.52 14.09 2.94
N LEU A 106 -10.78 15.19 2.73
CA LEU A 106 -9.39 15.12 2.26
C LEU A 106 -8.45 14.47 3.28
N ASP A 107 -8.74 14.59 4.58
CA ASP A 107 -7.93 14.04 5.65
C ASP A 107 -8.06 12.51 5.76
N LEU A 108 -9.15 11.91 5.25
CA LEU A 108 -9.32 10.46 5.12
C LEU A 108 -8.21 9.77 4.32
N ARG A 109 -7.52 10.46 3.40
CA ARG A 109 -6.38 9.88 2.65
C ARG A 109 -5.16 9.56 3.52
N ARG A 110 -5.17 10.00 4.79
CA ARG A 110 -4.16 9.65 5.79
C ARG A 110 -4.54 8.42 6.61
N ASP A 111 -5.80 8.00 6.62
CA ASP A 111 -6.18 6.71 7.22
C ASP A 111 -5.66 5.58 6.32
N PRO A 112 -4.81 4.66 6.82
CA PRO A 112 -4.19 3.64 5.98
C PRO A 112 -5.20 2.67 5.34
N ARG A 113 -6.33 2.40 6.00
CA ARG A 113 -7.35 1.46 5.51
C ARG A 113 -8.17 2.11 4.39
N THR A 114 -8.72 3.29 4.64
CA THR A 114 -9.49 4.07 3.66
C THR A 114 -8.62 4.41 2.45
N ALA A 115 -7.37 4.84 2.65
CA ALA A 115 -6.47 5.13 1.54
C ALA A 115 -6.15 3.90 0.68
N ALA A 116 -6.01 2.71 1.29
CA ALA A 116 -5.79 1.46 0.56
C ALA A 116 -7.03 0.98 -0.21
N LEU A 117 -8.24 1.12 0.35
CA LEU A 117 -9.49 0.78 -0.34
C LEU A 117 -9.70 1.70 -1.56
N MET A 118 -9.57 3.01 -1.37
CA MET A 118 -9.70 3.97 -2.48
C MET A 118 -8.58 3.81 -3.53
N ALA A 119 -7.38 3.34 -3.15
CA ALA A 119 -6.34 2.95 -4.11
C ALA A 119 -6.67 1.70 -4.93
N ALA A 120 -7.34 0.72 -4.33
CA ALA A 120 -7.83 -0.46 -5.06
C ALA A 120 -8.92 -0.07 -6.06
N GLU A 121 -9.91 0.73 -5.65
CA GLU A 121 -10.99 1.20 -6.52
C GLU A 121 -10.46 2.09 -7.66
N HIS A 122 -9.52 2.99 -7.38
CA HIS A 122 -8.91 3.81 -8.44
C HIS A 122 -8.15 2.96 -9.48
N ALA A 123 -7.52 1.86 -9.05
CA ALA A 123 -6.88 0.94 -9.97
C ALA A 123 -7.90 0.11 -10.78
N ALA A 124 -9.06 -0.22 -10.20
CA ALA A 124 -10.16 -0.85 -10.89
C ALA A 124 -10.80 0.08 -11.94
N ASP A 125 -11.07 1.34 -11.59
CA ASP A 125 -11.52 2.40 -12.52
C ASP A 125 -10.55 2.53 -13.70
N ASN A 126 -9.25 2.73 -13.40
CA ASN A 126 -8.21 2.89 -14.42
C ASN A 126 -8.10 1.65 -15.33
N LYS A 127 -8.31 0.45 -14.78
CA LYS A 127 -8.36 -0.79 -15.55
C LYS A 127 -9.55 -0.79 -16.50
N ALA A 128 -10.77 -0.59 -15.99
CA ALA A 128 -11.99 -0.60 -16.79
C ALA A 128 -11.96 0.46 -17.91
N GLU A 129 -11.46 1.67 -17.62
CA GLU A 129 -11.34 2.76 -18.59
C GLU A 129 -10.32 2.49 -19.71
N LEU A 130 -9.32 1.63 -19.46
CA LEU A 130 -8.40 1.14 -20.48
C LEU A 130 -8.98 -0.04 -21.27
N GLU A 131 -9.58 -1.02 -20.59
CA GLU A 131 -10.22 -2.19 -21.25
C GLU A 131 -11.34 -1.75 -22.19
N ALA A 132 -12.20 -0.82 -21.77
CA ALA A 132 -13.25 -0.23 -22.59
C ALA A 132 -12.72 0.55 -23.81
N ARG A 133 -11.52 1.15 -23.71
CA ARG A 133 -10.90 1.90 -24.81
C ARG A 133 -10.22 1.01 -25.85
N PHE A 134 -9.58 -0.08 -25.41
CA PHE A 134 -8.76 -0.94 -26.27
C PHE A 134 -9.44 -2.26 -26.66
N GLY A 135 -10.64 -2.55 -26.15
CA GLY A 135 -11.40 -3.76 -26.51
C GLY A 135 -10.74 -5.08 -26.08
N ARG A 136 -9.76 -5.02 -25.18
CA ARG A 136 -9.02 -6.19 -24.68
C ARG A 136 -8.71 -6.05 -23.18
N ASN A 137 -8.48 -7.17 -22.52
CA ASN A 137 -8.08 -7.19 -21.12
C ASN A 137 -6.73 -6.49 -20.91
N MET A 138 -6.59 -5.71 -19.84
CA MET A 138 -5.33 -5.05 -19.47
C MET A 138 -4.50 -5.94 -18.55
N GLY A 139 -3.24 -6.18 -18.94
CA GLY A 139 -2.26 -6.92 -18.17
C GLY A 139 -1.58 -6.08 -17.10
N SER A 140 -0.81 -6.73 -16.23
CA SER A 140 -0.10 -6.08 -15.12
C SER A 140 0.85 -4.95 -15.59
N ALA A 141 1.46 -5.09 -16.77
CA ALA A 141 2.33 -4.07 -17.34
C ALA A 141 1.56 -2.82 -17.80
N ASP A 142 0.37 -2.98 -18.40
CA ASP A 142 -0.49 -1.88 -18.84
C ASP A 142 -0.99 -1.06 -17.65
N LEU A 143 -1.44 -1.75 -16.59
CA LEU A 143 -1.87 -1.12 -15.34
C LEU A 143 -0.70 -0.47 -14.59
N TYR A 144 0.50 -1.02 -14.70
CA TYR A 144 1.70 -0.38 -14.18
C TYR A 144 2.07 0.90 -14.97
N MET A 145 1.86 0.93 -16.29
CA MET A 145 1.96 2.17 -17.08
C MET A 145 0.90 3.20 -16.65
N ALA A 146 -0.32 2.79 -16.32
CA ALA A 146 -1.36 3.68 -15.79
C ALA A 146 -0.95 4.32 -14.45
N HIS A 147 -0.30 3.55 -13.57
CA HIS A 147 0.26 4.06 -12.33
C HIS A 147 1.45 5.01 -12.55
N PHE A 148 2.35 4.68 -13.48
CA PHE A 148 3.62 5.41 -13.69
C PHE A 148 3.47 6.69 -14.53
N LEU A 149 2.64 6.66 -15.57
CA LEU A 149 2.43 7.78 -16.51
C LEU A 149 1.11 8.53 -16.27
N GLY A 150 0.29 8.06 -15.34
CA GLY A 150 -1.12 8.44 -15.24
C GLY A 150 -1.96 7.83 -16.37
N LEU A 151 -3.29 7.85 -16.20
CA LEU A 151 -4.24 7.20 -17.11
C LEU A 151 -4.15 7.74 -18.55
N GLY A 152 -4.06 9.05 -18.74
CA GLY A 152 -3.87 9.67 -20.06
C GLY A 152 -2.51 9.33 -20.70
N GLY A 153 -1.46 9.20 -19.88
CA GLY A 153 -0.14 8.77 -20.34
C GLY A 153 -0.13 7.32 -20.80
N ALA A 154 -0.75 6.42 -20.03
CA ALA A 154 -0.90 5.01 -20.39
C ALA A 154 -1.76 4.81 -21.64
N ARG A 155 -2.84 5.57 -21.81
CA ARG A 155 -3.63 5.58 -23.06
C ARG A 155 -2.76 5.90 -24.29
N ARG A 156 -1.89 6.91 -24.20
CA ARG A 156 -0.93 7.22 -25.28
C ARG A 156 0.10 6.11 -25.46
N PHE A 157 0.59 5.53 -24.36
CA PHE A 157 1.61 4.47 -24.38
C PHE A 157 1.09 3.16 -24.99
N ILE A 158 -0.11 2.72 -24.62
CA ILE A 158 -0.71 1.47 -25.10
C ILE A 158 -1.14 1.61 -26.56
N ALA A 159 -1.73 2.75 -26.96
CA ALA A 159 -2.01 3.02 -28.37
C ALA A 159 -0.74 2.99 -29.23
N ALA A 160 0.36 3.55 -28.71
CA ALA A 160 1.66 3.46 -29.36
C ALA A 160 2.22 2.03 -29.40
N LEU A 161 2.04 1.23 -28.36
CA LEU A 161 2.46 -0.18 -28.34
C LEU A 161 1.75 -0.99 -29.43
N ASP A 162 0.49 -0.67 -29.71
CA ASP A 162 -0.32 -1.31 -30.75
C ASP A 162 -0.01 -0.80 -32.17
N SER A 163 0.36 0.47 -32.34
CA SER A 163 0.58 1.09 -33.66
C SER A 163 2.04 1.15 -34.12
N ASP A 164 2.97 1.46 -33.22
CA ASP A 164 4.41 1.53 -33.46
C ASP A 164 5.15 1.18 -32.14
N PRO A 165 5.32 -0.13 -31.85
CA PRO A 165 6.05 -0.61 -30.68
C PRO A 165 7.54 -0.23 -30.70
N GLY A 166 8.09 0.16 -31.85
CA GLY A 166 9.49 0.50 -32.07
C GLY A 166 9.85 1.94 -31.70
N GLN A 167 8.89 2.87 -31.68
CA GLN A 167 9.19 4.28 -31.44
C GLN A 167 9.83 4.55 -30.07
N PRO A 168 10.79 5.48 -29.97
CA PRO A 168 11.40 5.85 -28.69
C PRO A 168 10.41 6.50 -27.73
N ALA A 169 10.06 5.82 -26.63
CA ALA A 169 9.11 6.32 -25.64
C ALA A 169 9.56 7.65 -24.98
N ALA A 170 10.87 7.92 -24.97
CA ALA A 170 11.43 9.17 -24.47
C ALA A 170 10.94 10.41 -25.26
N ARG A 171 10.63 10.27 -26.56
CA ARG A 171 10.05 11.34 -27.39
C ARG A 171 8.59 11.63 -27.02
N MET A 172 7.84 10.60 -26.64
CA MET A 172 6.43 10.71 -26.28
C MET A 172 6.20 11.31 -24.88
N PHE A 173 7.13 11.05 -23.96
CA PHE A 173 7.01 11.37 -22.52
C PHE A 173 8.27 12.08 -21.98
N PRO A 174 8.67 13.25 -22.54
CA PRO A 174 9.97 13.87 -22.25
C PRO A 174 10.17 14.19 -20.76
N ALA A 175 9.15 14.68 -20.06
CA ALA A 175 9.22 14.96 -18.62
C ALA A 175 9.44 13.69 -17.79
N ALA A 176 8.72 12.60 -18.10
CA ALA A 176 8.90 11.31 -17.42
C ALA A 176 10.28 10.70 -17.73
N ALA A 177 10.78 10.89 -18.96
CA ALA A 177 12.09 10.43 -19.41
C ALA A 177 13.26 11.20 -18.77
N ALA A 178 13.10 12.49 -18.54
CA ALA A 178 14.04 13.30 -17.75
C ALA A 178 14.08 12.84 -16.29
N ALA A 179 12.92 12.65 -15.66
CA ALA A 179 12.83 12.23 -14.26
C ALA A 179 13.26 10.76 -14.03
N ASN A 180 13.13 9.88 -15.03
CA ASN A 180 13.36 8.44 -14.90
C ASN A 180 14.29 7.91 -16.01
N ARG A 181 15.46 8.53 -16.17
CA ARG A 181 16.45 8.18 -17.22
C ARG A 181 16.71 6.67 -17.34
N ASN A 182 16.83 5.95 -16.22
CA ASN A 182 17.09 4.51 -16.20
C ASN A 182 15.94 3.63 -16.72
N VAL A 183 14.71 4.16 -16.80
CA VAL A 183 13.54 3.50 -17.41
C VAL A 183 13.53 3.76 -18.93
N PHE A 184 13.69 5.01 -19.33
CA PHE A 184 13.53 5.45 -20.73
C PHE A 184 14.79 5.29 -21.60
N PHE A 185 15.96 5.06 -21.00
CA PHE A 185 17.22 4.90 -21.72
C PHE A 185 17.97 3.65 -21.25
N ALA A 186 18.68 3.01 -22.17
CA ALA A 186 19.62 1.93 -21.92
C ALA A 186 20.97 2.47 -21.37
N PRO A 187 21.84 1.61 -20.80
CA PRO A 187 23.10 2.04 -20.19
C PRO A 187 24.08 2.72 -21.17
N ASP A 188 23.98 2.37 -22.44
CA ASP A 188 24.65 2.98 -23.60
C ASP A 188 24.10 4.37 -23.98
N GLY A 189 23.07 4.85 -23.29
CA GLY A 189 22.37 6.11 -23.58
C GLY A 189 21.29 6.01 -24.67
N ARG A 190 21.11 4.85 -25.33
CA ARG A 190 20.09 4.64 -26.35
C ARG A 190 18.69 4.79 -25.76
N ALA A 191 17.82 5.56 -26.40
CA ALA A 191 16.42 5.67 -26.00
C ALA A 191 15.71 4.32 -26.22
N ARG A 192 14.98 3.85 -25.22
CA ARG A 192 14.20 2.61 -25.31
C ARG A 192 12.90 2.80 -26.07
N SER A 193 12.51 1.78 -26.82
CA SER A 193 11.20 1.73 -27.47
C SER A 193 10.06 1.54 -26.47
N VAL A 194 8.82 1.77 -26.92
CA VAL A 194 7.61 1.49 -26.14
C VAL A 194 7.55 0.01 -25.74
N ALA A 195 7.83 -0.91 -26.68
CA ALA A 195 7.85 -2.35 -26.38
C ALA A 195 9.00 -2.76 -25.44
N GLU A 196 10.20 -2.19 -25.58
CA GLU A 196 11.31 -2.47 -24.66
C GLU A 196 10.98 -2.06 -23.22
N ILE A 197 10.26 -0.95 -23.02
CA ILE A 197 9.82 -0.51 -21.69
C ILE A 197 8.72 -1.44 -21.16
N HIS A 198 7.72 -1.78 -21.97
CA HIS A 198 6.60 -2.65 -21.58
C HIS A 198 7.10 -4.04 -21.15
N GLY A 199 7.89 -4.71 -21.99
CA GLY A 199 8.43 -6.05 -21.71
C GLY A 199 9.27 -6.10 -20.45
N ARG A 200 10.16 -5.11 -20.23
CA ARG A 200 10.97 -5.01 -19.00
C ARG A 200 10.13 -4.89 -17.74
N PHE A 201 8.99 -4.22 -17.80
CA PHE A 201 8.06 -4.16 -16.67
C PHE A 201 7.23 -5.44 -16.55
N ALA A 202 6.72 -6.01 -17.64
CA ALA A 202 6.03 -7.31 -17.62
C ALA A 202 6.87 -8.38 -16.93
N GLU A 203 8.11 -8.60 -17.36
CA GLU A 203 9.04 -9.55 -16.73
C GLU A 203 9.28 -9.25 -15.25
N ARG A 204 9.46 -7.97 -14.88
CA ARG A 204 9.74 -7.58 -13.48
C ARG A 204 8.53 -7.87 -12.59
N LEU A 205 7.33 -7.62 -13.09
CA LEU A 205 6.07 -7.88 -12.41
C LEU A 205 5.82 -9.39 -12.27
N GLU A 206 6.09 -10.17 -13.32
CA GLU A 206 6.05 -11.64 -13.26
C GLU A 206 7.03 -12.20 -12.24
N ARG A 207 8.31 -11.76 -12.25
CA ARG A 207 9.30 -12.17 -11.24
C ARG A 207 8.81 -11.82 -9.84
N GLY A 208 8.26 -10.62 -9.64
CA GLY A 208 7.65 -10.20 -8.37
C GLY A 208 6.49 -11.09 -7.92
N ALA A 209 5.58 -11.43 -8.84
CA ALA A 209 4.43 -12.30 -8.56
C ALA A 209 4.86 -13.73 -8.22
N ARG A 210 5.84 -14.30 -8.95
CA ARG A 210 6.40 -15.63 -8.67
C ARG A 210 7.02 -15.69 -7.27
N LEU A 211 7.78 -14.67 -6.88
CA LEU A 211 8.39 -14.54 -5.54
C LEU A 211 7.34 -14.34 -4.44
N ALA A 212 6.34 -13.48 -4.65
CA ALA A 212 5.25 -13.27 -3.70
C ALA A 212 4.41 -14.55 -3.49
N GLY A 213 4.15 -15.31 -4.56
CA GLY A 213 3.50 -16.61 -4.49
C GLY A 213 4.32 -17.64 -3.69
N ALA A 214 5.65 -17.66 -3.85
CA ALA A 214 6.52 -18.51 -3.05
C ALA A 214 6.50 -18.15 -1.56
N ALA A 215 6.54 -16.87 -1.22
CA ALA A 215 6.42 -16.39 0.16
C ALA A 215 5.05 -16.72 0.78
N LYS A 216 3.95 -16.59 0.02
CA LYS A 216 2.60 -16.99 0.45
C LYS A 216 2.53 -18.48 0.77
N ARG A 217 3.07 -19.34 -0.10
CA ARG A 217 3.16 -20.81 0.12
C ARG A 217 3.95 -21.16 1.38
N CYS A 218 5.10 -20.52 1.59
CA CYS A 218 5.94 -20.73 2.79
C CYS A 218 5.17 -20.40 4.09
N ARG A 219 4.36 -19.33 4.09
CA ARG A 219 3.56 -18.91 5.25
C ARG A 219 2.35 -19.82 5.55
N THR A 220 1.96 -20.69 4.62
CA THR A 220 0.87 -21.67 4.79
C THR A 220 1.33 -23.08 5.15
N LEU A 221 2.63 -23.36 5.24
CA LEU A 221 3.08 -24.64 5.80
C LEU A 221 2.72 -24.71 7.30
N PRO A 222 2.11 -25.81 7.77
CA PRO A 222 1.95 -26.03 9.20
C PRO A 222 3.35 -26.15 9.85
N PRO A 223 3.52 -25.71 11.11
CA PRO A 223 4.82 -25.80 11.78
C PRO A 223 5.30 -27.25 11.84
N PRO A 224 6.61 -27.51 11.67
CA PRO A 224 7.14 -28.86 11.70
C PRO A 224 6.81 -29.52 13.04
N ARG A 225 6.18 -30.70 12.99
CA ARG A 225 5.87 -31.47 14.19
C ARG A 225 7.17 -32.01 14.79
N HIS A 226 7.69 -31.34 15.82
CA HIS A 226 8.81 -31.87 16.59
C HIS A 226 8.40 -33.21 17.24
N PRO A 227 9.13 -34.32 17.01
CA PRO A 227 8.85 -35.57 17.70
C PRO A 227 9.22 -35.41 19.19
N HIS A 228 8.22 -35.55 20.07
CA HIS A 228 8.42 -35.44 21.52
C HIS A 228 9.14 -36.66 22.10
N SER A 229 10.48 -36.68 22.04
CA SER A 229 11.29 -37.65 22.78
C SER A 229 11.37 -37.29 24.27
N ARG A 230 10.31 -37.63 25.04
CA ARG A 230 10.34 -37.56 26.51
C ARG A 230 11.31 -38.60 27.10
N ARG A 231 12.61 -38.28 27.16
CA ARG A 231 13.54 -39.02 28.04
C ARG A 231 13.22 -38.72 29.50
N ARG A 232 12.66 -39.70 30.22
CA ARG A 232 12.68 -39.71 31.69
C ARG A 232 14.12 -39.93 32.16
N LEU A 233 14.59 -39.10 33.09
CA LEU A 233 15.77 -39.39 33.89
C LEU A 233 15.32 -40.00 35.24
N PRO A 234 15.99 -41.04 35.75
CA PRO A 234 15.64 -41.65 37.03
C PRO A 234 16.11 -40.79 38.21
N SER A 235 15.31 -40.73 39.27
CA SER A 235 15.61 -40.03 40.51
C SER A 235 16.41 -40.92 41.48
N ARG A 236 17.56 -40.43 41.97
CA ARG A 236 18.10 -40.83 43.29
C ARG A 236 18.96 -39.71 43.88
N ALA A 237 18.94 -39.60 45.20
CA ALA A 237 19.47 -38.45 45.93
C ALA A 237 20.73 -38.79 46.73
N ARG A 238 21.59 -37.77 46.97
CA ARG A 238 22.33 -37.53 48.22
C ARG A 238 22.98 -36.12 48.20
N LYS A 239 23.02 -35.47 49.36
CA LYS A 239 23.87 -34.32 49.76
C LYS A 239 24.84 -34.85 50.85
N PRO A 240 25.87 -34.10 51.34
CA PRO A 240 26.27 -32.70 51.10
C PRO A 240 27.68 -32.64 50.42
N THR A 241 28.56 -31.62 50.46
CA THR A 241 28.69 -30.35 51.23
C THR A 241 29.59 -29.35 50.48
N GLY A 242 29.45 -28.04 50.76
CA GLY A 242 30.57 -27.08 50.69
C GLY A 242 30.70 -26.18 49.44
N ALA A 243 31.36 -25.03 49.65
CA ALA A 243 31.77 -23.98 48.71
C ALA A 243 30.70 -23.00 48.16
N PRO A 244 31.02 -21.69 47.98
CA PRO A 244 30.04 -20.61 47.91
C PRO A 244 29.50 -20.25 46.51
N ARG A 245 28.44 -19.43 46.52
CA ARG A 245 27.58 -19.05 45.38
C ARG A 245 28.28 -18.09 44.41
N LEU A 246 28.21 -18.38 43.10
CA LEU A 246 28.28 -17.37 42.05
C LEU A 246 26.89 -17.23 41.41
N MET A 247 26.15 -16.17 41.74
CA MET A 247 24.87 -15.86 41.09
C MET A 247 25.10 -14.92 39.90
N ILE A 248 25.00 -15.44 38.68
CA ILE A 248 24.84 -14.61 37.48
C ILE A 248 23.33 -14.41 37.27
N CYS A 249 22.79 -13.32 37.83
CA CYS A 249 21.45 -12.86 37.50
C CYS A 249 21.48 -12.05 36.21
N TRP A 250 21.05 -12.65 35.09
CA TRP A 250 20.80 -11.87 33.87
C TRP A 250 19.43 -11.20 33.95
N ARG A 251 19.43 -9.88 34.18
CA ARG A 251 18.23 -9.05 34.27
C ARG A 251 18.10 -8.16 33.04
N ALA A 252 17.27 -8.57 32.09
CA ALA A 252 16.95 -7.75 30.91
C ALA A 252 15.78 -6.80 31.23
N GLY A 253 16.05 -5.50 31.33
CA GLY A 253 15.05 -4.49 31.69
C GLY A 253 15.47 -3.05 31.41
N GLU A 254 15.07 -2.58 30.24
CA GLU A 254 14.74 -1.17 29.89
C GLU A 254 15.78 -0.02 29.93
N ARG A 255 15.94 0.60 28.74
CA ARG A 255 16.03 2.06 28.44
C ARG A 255 17.00 2.95 29.26
N ARG A 256 17.85 3.73 28.56
CA ARG A 256 17.58 5.16 28.21
C ARG A 256 18.73 5.84 27.43
N THR A 257 18.33 6.79 26.59
CA THR A 257 19.03 7.96 26.01
C THR A 257 20.53 8.15 26.24
N ILE A 258 21.28 8.31 25.13
CA ILE A 258 22.55 9.03 25.08
C ILE A 258 22.28 10.47 24.62
N CYS A 259 22.65 11.46 25.45
CA CYS A 259 22.81 12.85 25.04
C CYS A 259 24.29 13.11 24.78
N CYS A 260 24.64 13.79 23.68
CA CYS A 260 26.02 14.22 23.44
C CYS A 260 26.29 15.55 24.17
N ALA A 261 27.39 15.61 24.91
CA ALA A 261 27.99 16.86 25.41
C ALA A 261 29.28 17.17 24.64
N PRO A 262 29.67 18.45 24.47
CA PRO A 262 30.86 18.83 23.69
C PRO A 262 32.17 18.54 24.43
N GLY A 263 33.21 18.18 23.68
CA GLY A 263 34.55 17.89 24.21
C GLY A 263 35.37 19.13 24.59
N PRO A 264 36.38 18.99 25.48
CA PRO A 264 37.18 20.11 25.98
C PRO A 264 38.24 20.60 24.97
N LYS A 265 38.52 21.92 25.00
CA LYS A 265 39.66 22.52 24.28
C LYS A 265 40.98 22.29 25.03
N PRO A 266 42.10 21.97 24.36
CA PRO A 266 43.42 21.96 24.98
C PRO A 266 43.96 23.40 25.16
N ARG A 267 44.47 23.67 26.36
CA ARG A 267 45.58 24.63 26.60
C ARG A 267 46.82 23.74 26.73
N GLY A 268 48.01 24.03 26.24
CA GLY A 268 48.63 25.31 25.88
C GLY A 268 50.04 25.27 26.50
N SER A 269 51.10 25.59 25.76
CA SER A 269 52.49 25.60 26.26
C SER A 269 53.35 26.57 25.42
N PRO A 270 54.44 27.12 25.99
CA PRO A 270 54.69 28.55 25.84
C PRO A 270 55.94 28.90 25.02
N ILE A 271 55.97 30.14 24.53
CA ILE A 271 57.02 31.15 24.78
C ILE A 271 56.29 32.47 25.04
#